data_AF-A0AA43HHR1-F1
#
_entry.id   AF-A0AA43HHR1-F1
#
_cell.length_a   1.000
_cell.length_b   1.000
_cell.length_c   1.000
_cell.angle_alpha   90.00
_cell.angle_beta   90.00
_cell.angle_gamma   90.00
#
_symmetry.space_group_name_H-M   'P 1'
#
loop_
_entity.id
_entity.type
_entity.pdbx_description
1 polymer ?
#
loop_
_entity_poly.entity_id
_entity_poly.type
_entity_poly.pdbx_seq_one_letter_code
_entity_poly.pdbx_strand_id
1 'polypeptide(L)'
;MKCENRYCWVYIDREKGTDHPLCIRSAETFSQVLQESDGCELLYFEQFNSTDEGLAHKQLLNTLSSKGLYHTIRYYNPTFRDLHEDFSLYRSF
;
A
#
# COMPACT_ATOMS: atom_id res chain seq x y z
N MET A 1 11.94 -25.54 16.84
CA MET A 1 11.91 -24.77 15.58
C MET A 1 12.03 -23.30 15.97
N LYS A 2 13.12 -22.62 15.61
CA LYS A 2 13.26 -21.18 15.87
C LYS A 2 12.59 -20.45 14.70
N CYS A 3 11.44 -19.82 14.91
CA CYS A 3 10.93 -18.86 13.95
C CYS A 3 11.90 -17.69 13.95
N GLU A 4 12.71 -17.55 12.90
CA GLU A 4 13.38 -16.28 12.64
C GLU A 4 12.27 -15.25 12.40
N ASN A 5 12.12 -14.30 13.31
CA ASN A 5 11.24 -13.15 13.09
C ASN A 5 11.82 -12.35 11.92
N ARG A 6 11.35 -12.65 10.72
CA ARG A 6 11.67 -11.91 9.52
C ARG A 6 10.73 -10.73 9.44
N TYR A 7 11.30 -9.53 9.35
CA TYR A 7 10.54 -8.31 9.08
C TYR A 7 9.77 -8.46 7.76
N CYS A 8 8.64 -7.77 7.65
CA CYS A 8 7.87 -7.71 6.42
C CYS A 8 7.41 -6.29 6.17
N TRP A 9 7.64 -5.79 4.96
CA TRP A 9 7.11 -4.53 4.48
C TRP A 9 5.83 -4.79 3.72
N VAL A 10 4.80 -3.98 3.99
CA VAL A 10 3.59 -3.93 3.17
C VAL A 10 3.49 -2.55 2.57
N TYR A 11 3.22 -2.45 1.28
CA TYR A 11 3.18 -1.18 0.60
C TYR A 11 2.08 -1.12 -0.47
N ILE A 12 1.65 0.10 -0.78
CA ILE A 12 0.70 0.40 -1.85
C ILE A 12 1.39 1.31 -2.85
N ASP A 13 1.42 0.88 -4.10
CA ASP A 13 1.95 1.63 -5.23
C ASP A 13 0.91 1.77 -6.35
N ARG A 14 1.14 2.73 -7.24
CA ARG A 14 0.39 2.90 -8.49
C ARG A 14 1.30 3.41 -9.59
N GLU A 15 0.97 3.13 -10.84
CA GLU A 15 1.69 3.72 -11.98
C GLU A 15 1.38 5.23 -12.08
N LYS A 16 2.42 6.06 -12.20
CA LYS A 16 2.29 7.53 -12.19
C LYS A 16 1.45 8.02 -13.37
N GLY A 17 0.48 8.90 -13.09
CA GLY A 17 -0.32 9.56 -14.13
C GLY A 17 -1.30 8.63 -14.85
N THR A 18 -1.67 7.52 -14.22
CA THR A 18 -2.63 6.56 -14.78
C THR A 18 -3.78 6.32 -13.81
N ASP A 19 -4.95 5.96 -14.35
CA ASP A 19 -6.10 5.45 -13.57
C ASP A 19 -5.93 3.97 -13.21
N HIS A 20 -4.71 3.43 -13.26
CA HIS A 20 -4.48 2.02 -12.95
C HIS A 20 -4.82 1.71 -11.49
N PRO A 21 -5.33 0.49 -11.22
CA PRO A 21 -5.71 0.09 -9.89
C PRO A 21 -4.49 0.09 -8.96
N LEU A 22 -4.73 0.49 -7.70
CA LEU A 22 -3.73 0.41 -6.64
C LEU A 22 -3.24 -1.03 -6.48
N CYS A 23 -1.92 -1.19 -6.38
CA CYS A 23 -1.30 -2.49 -6.16
C CYS A 23 -0.88 -2.60 -4.69
N ILE A 24 -1.28 -3.69 -4.02
CA ILE A 24 -0.95 -3.95 -2.62
C ILE A 24 0.05 -5.10 -2.56
N ARG A 25 1.26 -4.81 -2.11
CA ARG A 25 2.41 -5.72 -2.20
C ARG A 25 3.08 -5.92 -0.85
N SER A 26 3.97 -6.90 -0.80
CA SER A 26 4.76 -7.22 0.39
C SER A 26 6.19 -7.55 0.00
N ALA A 27 7.16 -7.07 0.77
CA ALA A 27 8.58 -7.31 0.56
C ALA A 27 9.29 -7.66 1.88
N GLU A 28 10.46 -8.28 1.81
CA GLU A 28 11.26 -8.60 3.01
C GLU A 28 12.12 -7.42 3.45
N THR A 29 12.47 -6.52 2.52
CA THR A 29 13.34 -5.36 2.79
C THR A 29 12.80 -4.09 2.15
N PHE A 30 13.18 -2.94 2.70
CA PHE A 30 12.82 -1.65 2.12
C PHE A 30 13.47 -1.43 0.74
N SER A 31 14.68 -1.98 0.51
CA SER A 31 15.33 -1.91 -0.80
C SER A 31 14.53 -2.62 -1.89
N GLN A 32 13.90 -3.76 -1.57
CA GLN A 32 12.98 -4.45 -2.50
C GLN A 32 11.74 -3.59 -2.78
N VAL A 33 11.16 -2.91 -1.77
CA VAL A 33 10.05 -1.97 -1.98
C VAL A 33 10.41 -0.92 -3.02
N LEU A 34 11.58 -0.28 -2.88
CA LEU A 34 12.04 0.76 -3.82
C LEU A 34 12.30 0.20 -5.23
N GLN A 35 12.85 -1.01 -5.34
CA GLN A 35 13.13 -1.64 -6.62
C GLN A 35 11.84 -2.06 -7.34
N GLU A 36 10.89 -2.65 -6.63
CA GLU A 36 9.63 -3.14 -7.19
C GLU A 36 8.66 -2.00 -7.54
N SER A 37 8.79 -0.86 -6.86
CA SER A 37 8.00 0.35 -7.10
C SER A 37 8.68 1.32 -8.06
N ASP A 38 9.76 0.92 -8.75
CA ASP A 38 10.44 1.79 -9.71
C ASP A 38 9.47 2.18 -10.85
N GLY A 39 9.47 3.47 -11.20
CA GLY A 39 8.48 4.05 -12.12
C GLY A 39 7.07 4.22 -11.54
N CYS A 40 6.77 3.67 -10.36
CA CYS A 40 5.51 3.84 -9.67
C CYS A 40 5.57 4.97 -8.63
N GLU A 41 4.40 5.40 -8.18
CA GLU A 41 4.22 6.27 -7.03
C GLU A 41 3.94 5.42 -5.79
N LEU A 42 4.81 5.53 -4.79
CA LEU A 42 4.61 4.92 -3.48
C LEU A 42 3.66 5.76 -2.64
N LEU A 43 2.51 5.20 -2.31
CA LEU A 43 1.42 5.89 -1.60
C LEU A 43 1.40 5.54 -0.10
N TYR A 44 1.76 4.31 0.22
CA TYR A 44 1.76 3.76 1.58
C TYR A 44 2.88 2.72 1.70
N PHE A 45 3.53 2.66 2.86
CA PHE A 45 4.47 1.59 3.19
C PHE A 45 4.62 1.48 4.71
N GLU A 46 4.55 0.28 5.25
CA GLU A 46 4.66 0.03 6.69
C GLU A 46 5.50 -1.23 6.95
N GLN A 47 6.33 -1.20 8.00
CA GLN A 47 7.15 -2.33 8.43
C GLN A 47 6.49 -3.07 9.60
N PHE A 48 6.44 -4.39 9.49
CA PHE A 48 5.94 -5.31 10.50
C PHE A 48 7.09 -6.14 11.08
N ASN A 49 6.97 -6.51 12.36
CA ASN A 49 8.00 -7.25 13.09
C ASN A 49 8.00 -8.75 12.78
N SER A 50 6.99 -9.22 12.05
CA SER A 50 6.88 -10.58 11.57
C SER A 50 6.25 -10.65 10.18
N THR A 51 6.60 -11.70 9.44
CA THR A 51 5.96 -12.00 8.16
C THR A 51 4.46 -12.24 8.31
N ASP A 52 4.02 -12.90 9.38
CA ASP A 52 2.60 -13.19 9.61
C ASP A 52 1.79 -11.91 9.83
N GLU A 53 2.28 -10.96 10.64
CA GLU A 53 1.62 -9.66 10.84
C GLU A 53 1.54 -8.87 9.53
N GLY A 54 2.63 -8.83 8.75
CA GLY A 54 2.65 -8.15 7.46
C GLY A 54 1.69 -8.78 6.46
N LEU A 55 1.64 -10.11 6.37
CA LEU A 55 0.71 -10.79 5.48
C LEU A 55 -0.76 -10.62 5.92
N ALA A 56 -1.04 -10.65 7.23
CA ALA A 56 -2.38 -10.38 7.75
C ALA A 56 -2.81 -8.93 7.43
N HIS A 57 -1.90 -7.97 7.58
CA HIS A 57 -2.18 -6.58 7.23
C HIS A 57 -2.40 -6.40 5.72
N LYS A 58 -1.58 -7.04 4.87
CA LYS A 58 -1.80 -7.06 3.41
C LYS A 58 -3.17 -7.63 3.05
N GLN A 59 -3.58 -8.74 3.68
CA GLN A 59 -4.90 -9.31 3.46
C GLN A 59 -6.01 -8.35 3.87
N LEU A 60 -5.89 -7.69 5.02
CA LEU A 60 -6.83 -6.67 5.45
C LEU A 60 -6.97 -5.56 4.40
N LEU A 61 -5.86 -4.99 3.92
CA LEU A 61 -5.89 -3.97 2.88
C LEU A 61 -6.60 -4.46 1.60
N ASN A 62 -6.37 -5.71 1.18
CA ASN A 62 -7.05 -6.29 0.02
C ASN A 62 -8.56 -6.48 0.21
N THR A 63 -9.07 -6.49 1.45
CA THR A 63 -10.52 -6.56 1.73
C THR A 63 -11.18 -5.18 1.79
N LEU A 64 -10.41 -4.10 1.86
CA LEU A 64 -10.95 -2.75 1.93
C LEU A 64 -11.55 -2.35 0.58
N SER A 65 -12.65 -1.59 0.64
CA SER A 65 -13.15 -0.89 -0.54
C SER A 65 -12.17 0.19 -0.98
N SER A 66 -12.31 0.68 -2.21
CA SER A 66 -11.51 1.79 -2.73
C SER A 66 -11.56 3.01 -1.78
N LYS A 67 -12.73 3.32 -1.21
CA LYS A 67 -12.89 4.38 -0.20
C LYS A 67 -12.13 4.07 1.09
N GLY A 68 -12.13 2.82 1.53
CA GLY A 68 -11.35 2.38 2.70
C GLY A 68 -9.85 2.58 2.49
N LEU A 69 -9.34 2.11 1.35
CA LEU A 69 -7.93 2.30 0.95
C LEU A 69 -7.55 3.79 0.89
N TYR A 70 -8.40 4.63 0.28
CA TYR A 70 -8.20 6.07 0.25
C TYR A 70 -8.04 6.67 1.65
N HIS A 71 -8.93 6.32 2.59
CA HIS A 71 -8.85 6.82 3.96
C HIS A 71 -7.59 6.33 4.69
N THR A 72 -7.20 5.07 4.48
CA THR A 72 -5.94 4.52 5.03
C THR A 72 -4.73 5.30 4.53
N ILE A 73 -4.60 5.49 3.21
CA ILE A 73 -3.48 6.21 2.61
C ILE A 73 -3.46 7.67 3.08
N ARG A 74 -4.62 8.35 3.08
CA ARG A 74 -4.73 9.75 3.50
C ARG A 74 -4.41 9.95 4.98
N TYR A 75 -4.79 9.00 5.84
CA TYR A 75 -4.43 9.05 7.25
C TYR A 75 -2.92 8.89 7.45
N TYR A 76 -2.30 7.96 6.72
CA TYR A 76 -0.86 7.71 6.77
C TYR A 76 -0.03 8.87 6.19
N ASN A 77 -0.46 9.44 5.06
CA ASN A 77 0.23 10.50 4.35
C ASN A 77 -0.73 11.68 4.05
N PRO A 78 -1.01 12.55 5.04
CA PRO A 78 -2.01 13.62 4.91
C PRO A 78 -1.63 14.71 3.91
N THR A 79 -0.35 14.78 3.52
CA THR A 79 0.18 15.71 2.51
C THR A 79 -0.04 15.26 1.06
N PHE A 80 -0.46 14.01 0.84
CA PHE A 80 -0.79 13.47 -0.48
C PHE A 80 -2.10 14.09 -1.02
N ARG A 81 -2.00 15.28 -1.61
CA ARG A 81 -3.15 16.04 -2.14
C ARG A 81 -3.78 15.41 -3.38
N ASP A 82 -3.02 14.67 -4.19
CA ASP A 82 -3.44 14.20 -5.51
C ASP A 82 -4.44 13.04 -5.51
N LEU A 83 -4.55 12.27 -4.42
CA LEU A 83 -5.56 11.20 -4.36
C LEU A 83 -7.00 11.73 -4.32
N HIS A 84 -7.21 13.02 -4.04
CA HIS A 84 -8.55 13.57 -3.96
C HIS A 84 -9.22 13.70 -5.34
N GLU A 85 -8.44 13.84 -6.42
CA GLU A 85 -8.96 14.03 -7.78
C GLU A 85 -9.35 12.69 -8.42
N ASP A 86 -8.57 11.63 -8.21
CA ASP A 86 -8.84 10.29 -8.79
C ASP A 86 -10.05 9.58 -8.16
N PHE A 87 -10.36 9.85 -6.90
CA PHE A 87 -11.54 9.27 -6.24
C PHE A 87 -12.83 10.04 -6.49
N SER A 88 -12.77 11.27 -7.02
CA SER A 88 -13.96 12.04 -7.42
C SER A 88 -14.79 11.34 -8.48
N LEU A 89 -14.16 10.46 -9.28
CA LEU A 89 -14.79 9.69 -10.35
C LEU A 89 -15.70 8.57 -9.82
N TYR A 90 -15.53 8.13 -8.57
CA TYR A 90 -16.33 7.07 -7.95
C TYR A 90 -17.59 7.59 -7.20
N ARG A 91 -18.01 8.84 -7.45
CA ARG A 91 -19.22 9.45 -6.85
C ARG A 91 -20.55 9.11 -7.53
N SER A 92 -20.59 8.20 -8.49
CA SER A 92 -21.84 7.74 -9.07
C SER A 92 -21.93 6.22 -8.97
N PHE A 93 -22.58 5.70 -7.92
CA PHE A 93 -23.50 4.55 -7.90
C PHE A 93 -24.11 4.42 -6.50
#